data_AF-A0A6N4TDD8-F1
#
_entry.id   AF-A0A6N4TDD8-F1
#
_cell.length_a   1.000
_cell.length_b   1.000
_cell.length_c   1.000
_cell.angle_alpha   90.00
_cell.angle_beta   90.00
_cell.angle_gamma   90.00
#
_symmetry.space_group_name_H-M   'P 1'
#
loop_
_entity.id
_entity.type
_entity.pdbx_description
1 polymer ?
#
loop_
_entity_poly.entity_id
_entity_poly.type
_entity_poly.pdbx_seq_one_letter_code
_entity_poly.pdbx_strand_id
1 'polypeptide(L)'
;MRNSEHLEHLGKERDTVVVSFSQTMHTYQPILKQLAESLQVNAPMKDIEKELIQAAYRHVQSQKTLYIVIDEAHLLDVGILRKLRLLFERFPKKHNLVLLGHPELMFRLSMTCNEDIKSRISYSRQVLPLHDDDLTKFVVTELAAVGLGANTFDEAALQVVLRAVQGNLRLCRNLCYASLIAACLDHQRICTVSHVNAALLQPHWRSHDALLKQQVKPQRVPS
;
A
#
# COMPACT_ATOMS: atom_id res chain seq x y z
N MET A 1 5.78 -0.94 7.31
CA MET A 1 5.61 -1.60 8.63
C MET A 1 4.16 -1.97 8.92
N ARG A 2 3.19 -1.04 9.04
CA ARG A 2 1.80 -1.42 9.40
C ARG A 2 1.04 -2.28 8.37
N ASN A 3 1.35 -2.19 7.06
CA ASN A 3 0.64 -2.98 6.03
C ASN A 3 1.13 -4.43 5.96
N SER A 4 2.43 -4.69 6.15
CA SER A 4 2.99 -6.04 6.13
C SER A 4 2.52 -6.85 7.34
N GLU A 5 2.51 -6.24 8.53
CA GLU A 5 2.04 -6.89 9.77
C GLU A 5 0.54 -7.26 9.71
N HIS A 6 -0.29 -6.41 9.11
CA HIS A 6 -1.73 -6.68 8.97
C HIS A 6 -2.01 -7.83 7.98
N LEU A 7 -1.26 -7.88 6.87
CA LEU A 7 -1.34 -8.96 5.89
C LEU A 7 -0.83 -10.30 6.44
N GLU A 8 0.23 -10.27 7.24
CA GLU A 8 0.75 -11.47 7.93
C GLU A 8 -0.21 -11.99 9.02
N HIS A 9 -0.90 -11.09 9.73
CA HIS A 9 -1.94 -11.47 10.69
C HIS A 9 -3.15 -12.14 10.02
N LEU A 10 -3.59 -11.65 8.86
CA LEU A 10 -4.67 -12.26 8.07
C LEU A 10 -4.31 -13.66 7.54
N GLY A 11 -3.01 -13.93 7.31
CA GLY A 11 -2.51 -15.26 6.93
C GLY A 11 -2.65 -16.35 8.00
N LYS A 12 -2.92 -15.99 9.26
CA LYS A 12 -3.17 -16.96 10.33
C LYS A 12 -4.63 -17.43 10.44
N GLU A 13 -5.59 -16.66 9.90
CA GLU A 13 -7.03 -16.95 10.02
C GLU A 13 -7.61 -17.72 8.83
N ARG A 14 -6.88 -17.81 7.72
CA ARG A 14 -7.24 -18.56 6.51
C ARG A 14 -6.03 -19.36 6.09
N ASP A 15 -6.17 -20.57 5.53
CA ASP A 15 -5.07 -21.41 5.03
C ASP A 15 -4.25 -20.71 3.92
N THR A 16 -3.48 -19.69 4.28
CA THR A 16 -2.98 -18.67 3.38
C THR A 16 -1.62 -18.21 3.88
N VAL A 17 -0.59 -18.39 3.06
CA VAL A 17 0.74 -17.85 3.36
C VAL A 17 0.87 -16.55 2.58
N VAL A 18 0.94 -15.43 3.30
CA VAL A 18 1.19 -14.12 2.68
C VAL A 18 2.65 -13.79 2.87
N VAL A 19 3.36 -13.67 1.75
CA VAL A 19 4.74 -13.20 1.72
C VAL A 19 4.73 -11.76 1.24
N SER A 20 5.15 -10.80 2.07
CA SER A 20 5.19 -9.39 1.69
C SER A 20 6.61 -8.84 1.72
N PHE A 21 6.97 -8.03 0.73
CA PHE A 21 8.26 -7.36 0.65
C PHE A 21 8.07 -5.86 0.51
N SER A 22 8.64 -5.10 1.45
CA SER A 22 8.69 -3.64 1.38
C SER A 22 10.10 -3.15 1.75
N GLN A 23 10.64 -2.24 0.93
CA GLN A 23 11.88 -1.48 1.12
C GLN A 23 13.23 -2.16 0.76
N THR A 24 14.09 -1.32 0.19
CA THR A 24 15.55 -1.36 0.01
C THR A 24 16.25 -2.35 -0.93
N MET A 25 15.57 -3.32 -1.55
CA MET A 25 16.30 -4.22 -2.47
C MET A 25 15.55 -4.57 -3.75
N HIS A 26 15.54 -3.64 -4.71
CA HIS A 26 14.94 -3.82 -6.03
C HIS A 26 15.80 -4.65 -6.99
N THR A 27 16.68 -5.52 -6.48
CA THR A 27 17.46 -6.45 -7.30
C THR A 27 16.92 -7.86 -7.13
N TYR A 28 17.24 -8.76 -8.06
CA TYR A 28 16.66 -10.11 -8.06
C TYR A 28 17.09 -10.96 -6.86
N GLN A 29 18.38 -10.92 -6.49
CA GLN A 29 18.92 -11.79 -5.44
C GLN A 29 18.32 -11.51 -4.04
N PRO A 30 18.18 -10.26 -3.60
CA PRO A 30 17.55 -9.99 -2.30
C PRO A 30 16.07 -10.34 -2.26
N ILE A 31 15.33 -10.18 -3.37
CA ILE A 31 13.94 -10.63 -3.46
C ILE A 31 13.87 -12.13 -3.22
N LEU A 32 14.78 -12.91 -3.82
CA LEU A 32 14.86 -14.36 -3.58
C LEU A 32 15.18 -14.69 -2.12
N LYS A 33 16.10 -13.95 -1.49
CA LYS A 33 16.43 -14.15 -0.06
C LYS A 33 15.23 -13.88 0.83
N GLN A 34 14.53 -12.78 0.60
CA GLN A 34 13.38 -12.41 1.41
C GLN A 34 12.22 -13.40 1.24
N LEU A 35 12.01 -13.90 0.01
CA LEU A 35 11.03 -14.95 -0.27
C LEU A 35 11.45 -16.27 0.38
N ALA A 36 12.73 -16.61 0.38
CA ALA A 36 13.26 -17.78 1.06
C ALA A 36 13.08 -17.67 2.59
N GLU A 37 13.43 -16.54 3.20
CA GLU A 37 13.23 -16.27 4.63
C GLU A 37 11.76 -16.40 5.02
N SER A 38 10.85 -15.82 4.23
CA SER A 38 9.41 -15.90 4.50
C SER A 38 8.83 -17.31 4.36
N LEU A 39 9.38 -18.11 3.43
CA LEU A 39 9.05 -19.53 3.26
C LEU A 39 9.88 -20.46 4.15
N GLN A 40 10.68 -19.92 5.08
CA GLN A 40 11.54 -20.67 6.00
C GLN A 40 12.55 -21.60 5.29
N VAL A 41 13.05 -21.17 4.13
CA VAL A 41 14.05 -21.87 3.32
C VAL A 41 15.43 -21.33 3.66
N ASN A 42 16.32 -22.22 4.10
CA ASN A 42 17.73 -21.89 4.28
C ASN A 42 18.56 -22.64 3.23
N ALA A 43 19.01 -21.93 2.20
CA ALA A 43 19.75 -22.50 1.09
C ALA A 43 20.79 -21.49 0.55
N PRO A 44 21.92 -21.98 -0.01
CA PRO A 44 22.87 -21.12 -0.68
C PRO A 44 22.24 -20.49 -1.94
N MET A 45 22.69 -19.29 -2.31
CA MET A 45 22.14 -18.52 -3.45
C MET A 45 22.10 -19.28 -4.79
N LYS A 46 22.98 -20.27 -4.97
CA LYS A 46 23.02 -21.11 -6.17
C LYS A 46 21.78 -22.02 -6.30
N ASP A 47 21.31 -22.53 -5.16
CA ASP A 47 20.21 -23.51 -5.10
C ASP A 47 18.90 -22.90 -4.59
N ILE A 48 18.92 -21.62 -4.21
CA ILE A 48 17.79 -20.93 -3.59
C ILE A 48 16.51 -21.03 -4.43
N GLU A 49 16.58 -20.86 -5.76
CA GLU A 49 15.41 -20.96 -6.63
C GLU A 49 14.77 -22.36 -6.58
N LYS A 50 15.60 -23.41 -6.57
CA LYS A 50 15.13 -24.79 -6.55
C LYS A 50 14.46 -25.11 -5.21
N GLU A 51 15.09 -24.74 -4.11
CA GLU A 51 14.57 -24.97 -2.76
C GLU A 51 13.29 -24.18 -2.50
N LEU A 52 13.22 -22.95 -3.01
CA LEU A 52 12.06 -22.09 -2.95
C LEU A 52 10.85 -22.66 -3.69
N ILE A 53 11.07 -23.22 -4.90
CA ILE A 53 10.04 -23.95 -5.63
C ILE A 53 9.56 -25.14 -4.79
N GLN A 54 10.47 -25.95 -4.25
CA GLN A 54 10.09 -27.10 -3.41
C GLN A 54 9.30 -26.68 -2.18
N ALA A 55 9.71 -25.61 -1.50
CA ALA A 55 9.00 -25.07 -0.35
C ALA A 55 7.59 -24.61 -0.73
N ALA A 56 7.43 -23.92 -1.87
CA ALA A 56 6.12 -23.54 -2.38
C ALA A 56 5.21 -24.76 -2.60
N TYR A 57 5.73 -25.86 -3.17
CA TYR A 57 4.97 -27.11 -3.31
C TYR A 57 4.57 -27.71 -1.95
N ARG A 58 5.46 -27.72 -0.94
CA ARG A 58 5.16 -28.20 0.42
C ARG A 58 4.03 -27.40 1.07
N HIS A 59 4.06 -26.07 0.92
CA HIS A 59 3.00 -25.20 1.44
C HIS A 59 1.65 -25.48 0.77
N VAL A 60 1.61 -25.62 -0.55
CA VAL A 60 0.38 -25.91 -1.28
C VAL A 60 -0.16 -27.32 -0.99
N GLN A 61 0.72 -28.31 -0.79
CA GLN A 61 0.32 -29.64 -0.34
C GLN A 61 -0.36 -29.63 1.03
N SER A 62 0.03 -28.68 1.89
CA SER A 62 -0.59 -28.44 3.20
C SER A 62 -1.93 -27.68 3.11
N GLN A 63 -2.59 -27.71 1.95
CA GLN A 63 -3.82 -26.97 1.61
C GLN A 63 -3.73 -25.44 1.71
N LYS A 64 -2.53 -24.87 1.84
CA LYS A 64 -2.37 -23.41 1.91
C LYS A 64 -2.29 -22.79 0.53
N THR A 65 -2.99 -21.67 0.32
CA THR A 65 -2.82 -20.84 -0.88
C THR A 65 -1.68 -19.86 -0.66
N LEU A 66 -0.78 -19.75 -1.63
CA LEU A 66 0.36 -18.84 -1.52
C LEU A 66 0.00 -17.49 -2.14
N TYR A 67 0.11 -16.41 -1.36
CA TYR A 67 0.02 -15.03 -1.84
C TYR A 67 1.37 -14.36 -1.68
N ILE A 68 1.91 -13.88 -2.78
CA ILE A 68 3.18 -13.15 -2.81
C ILE A 68 2.83 -11.71 -3.16
N VAL A 69 3.13 -10.79 -2.25
CA VAL A 69 2.84 -9.38 -2.35
C VAL A 69 4.15 -8.62 -2.48
N ILE A 70 4.33 -7.95 -3.61
CA ILE A 70 5.47 -7.07 -3.84
C ILE A 70 4.97 -5.64 -3.69
N ASP A 71 5.36 -4.99 -2.59
CA ASP A 71 5.12 -3.57 -2.40
C ASP A 71 6.16 -2.74 -3.16
N GLU A 72 5.77 -1.55 -3.57
CA GLU A 72 6.59 -0.66 -4.40
C GLU A 72 7.16 -1.30 -5.67
N ALA A 73 6.39 -2.17 -6.32
CA ALA A 73 6.75 -2.87 -7.57
C ALA A 73 7.08 -1.91 -8.74
N HIS A 74 6.66 -0.65 -8.65
CA HIS A 74 7.04 0.40 -9.59
C HIS A 74 8.56 0.67 -9.61
N LEU A 75 9.26 0.38 -8.51
CA LEU A 75 10.72 0.50 -8.40
C LEU A 75 11.48 -0.69 -9.00
N LEU A 76 10.80 -1.81 -9.31
CA LEU A 76 11.44 -2.95 -9.95
C LEU A 76 11.71 -2.67 -11.43
N ASP A 77 12.92 -2.99 -11.87
CA ASP A 77 13.22 -3.03 -13.30
C ASP A 77 12.39 -4.13 -13.99
N VAL A 78 12.02 -3.90 -15.24
CA VAL A 78 11.19 -4.84 -16.00
C VAL A 78 11.93 -6.16 -16.24
N GLY A 79 13.26 -6.15 -16.38
CA GLY A 79 14.07 -7.36 -16.47
C GLY A 79 13.93 -8.25 -15.24
N ILE A 80 13.75 -7.67 -14.05
CA ILE A 80 13.51 -8.41 -12.82
C ILE A 80 12.10 -9.01 -12.80
N LEU A 81 11.10 -8.25 -13.24
CA LEU A 81 9.74 -8.78 -13.39
C LEU A 81 9.69 -9.97 -14.35
N ARG A 82 10.48 -9.96 -15.44
CA ARG A 82 10.61 -11.14 -16.33
C ARG A 82 11.25 -12.34 -15.63
N LYS A 83 12.31 -12.14 -14.84
CA LYS A 83 12.93 -13.23 -14.06
C LYS A 83 11.96 -13.80 -13.04
N LEU A 84 11.23 -12.94 -12.32
CA LEU A 84 10.19 -13.36 -11.39
C LEU A 84 9.06 -14.12 -12.10
N ARG A 85 8.64 -13.69 -13.30
CA ARG A 85 7.67 -14.43 -14.11
C ARG A 85 8.13 -15.87 -14.36
N LEU A 86 9.36 -16.05 -14.83
CA LEU A 86 9.92 -17.37 -15.11
C LEU A 86 10.04 -18.25 -13.85
N LEU A 87 10.38 -17.65 -12.71
CA LEU A 87 10.42 -18.35 -11.43
C LEU A 87 9.02 -18.84 -11.02
N PHE A 88 8.02 -17.97 -11.07
CA PHE A 88 6.64 -18.29 -10.65
C PHE A 88 5.91 -19.20 -11.65
N GLU A 89 6.30 -19.25 -12.92
CA GLU A 89 5.82 -20.28 -13.85
C GLU A 89 6.14 -21.71 -13.37
N ARG A 90 7.17 -21.88 -12.53
CA ARG A 90 7.56 -23.17 -11.94
C ARG A 90 6.91 -23.45 -10.58
N PHE A 91 6.16 -22.49 -10.03
CA PHE A 91 5.46 -22.65 -8.75
C PHE A 91 4.20 -23.53 -8.89
N PRO A 92 3.67 -24.07 -7.79
CA PRO A 92 2.40 -24.79 -7.81
C PRO A 92 1.25 -23.90 -8.29
N LYS A 93 0.21 -24.49 -8.90
CA LYS A 93 -0.93 -23.75 -9.48
C LYS A 93 -1.69 -22.85 -8.51
N LYS A 94 -1.66 -23.12 -7.21
CA LYS A 94 -2.32 -22.33 -6.16
C LYS A 94 -1.41 -21.22 -5.60
N HIS A 95 -0.82 -20.41 -6.48
CA HIS A 95 -0.08 -19.21 -6.09
C HIS A 95 -0.69 -17.96 -6.74
N ASN A 96 -0.64 -16.84 -6.03
CA ASN A 96 -1.09 -15.54 -6.51
C ASN A 96 0.03 -14.53 -6.29
N LEU A 97 0.37 -13.77 -7.33
CA LEU A 97 1.30 -12.64 -7.25
C LEU A 97 0.50 -11.34 -7.29
N VAL A 98 0.69 -10.50 -6.29
CA VAL A 98 0.08 -9.18 -6.16
C VAL A 98 1.17 -8.12 -6.22
N LEU A 99 1.08 -7.23 -7.19
CA LEU A 99 2.00 -6.10 -7.34
C LEU A 99 1.31 -4.84 -6.86
N LEU A 100 1.90 -4.17 -5.87
CA LEU A 100 1.44 -2.86 -5.37
C LEU A 100 2.47 -1.80 -5.78
N GLY A 101 2.01 -0.60 -6.15
CA GLY A 101 2.90 0.49 -6.52
C GLY A 101 2.17 1.65 -7.16
N HIS A 102 2.93 2.62 -7.65
CA HIS A 102 2.38 3.80 -8.32
C HIS A 102 1.78 3.46 -9.70
N PRO A 103 0.85 4.30 -10.21
CA PRO A 103 0.22 4.11 -11.53
C PRO A 103 1.21 3.97 -12.69
N GLU A 104 2.41 4.56 -12.57
CA GLU A 104 3.51 4.45 -13.53
C GLU A 104 3.89 2.98 -13.84
N LEU A 105 3.76 2.07 -12.87
CA LEU A 105 4.01 0.65 -13.09
C LEU A 105 3.16 0.09 -14.23
N MET A 106 1.86 0.41 -14.22
CA MET A 106 0.93 -0.06 -15.25
C MET A 106 1.22 0.58 -16.61
N PHE A 107 1.63 1.85 -16.64
CA PHE A 107 2.07 2.52 -17.86
C PHE A 107 3.30 1.83 -18.46
N ARG A 108 4.33 1.55 -17.65
CA ARG A 108 5.54 0.83 -18.07
C ARG A 108 5.24 -0.59 -18.55
N LEU A 109 4.40 -1.34 -17.83
CA LEU A 109 3.98 -2.68 -18.23
C LEU A 109 3.12 -2.68 -19.50
N SER A 110 2.48 -1.55 -19.83
CA SER A 110 1.65 -1.41 -21.03
C SER A 110 2.43 -1.12 -22.31
N MET A 111 3.74 -0.86 -22.22
CA MET A 111 4.60 -0.66 -23.39
C MET A 111 4.71 -1.95 -24.22
N THR A 112 4.76 -1.84 -25.55
CA THR A 112 4.79 -2.97 -26.49
C THR A 112 5.93 -3.97 -26.21
N CYS A 113 7.08 -3.48 -25.76
CA CYS A 113 8.23 -4.33 -25.40
C CYS A 113 7.99 -5.24 -24.17
N ASN A 114 6.89 -5.02 -23.42
CA ASN A 114 6.56 -5.71 -22.18
C ASN A 114 5.23 -6.49 -22.28
N GLU A 115 4.71 -6.71 -23.48
CA GLU A 115 3.48 -7.49 -23.73
C GLU A 115 3.56 -8.92 -23.14
N ASP A 116 4.77 -9.48 -23.07
CA ASP A 116 5.06 -10.79 -22.48
C ASP A 116 4.76 -10.87 -20.98
N ILE A 117 4.85 -9.75 -20.26
CA ILE A 117 4.42 -9.64 -18.86
C ILE A 117 2.96 -9.21 -18.79
N LYS A 118 2.56 -8.21 -19.59
CA LYS A 118 1.20 -7.63 -19.57
C LYS A 118 0.12 -8.69 -19.79
N SER A 119 0.35 -9.61 -20.74
CA SER A 119 -0.57 -10.71 -21.07
C SER A 119 -0.80 -11.70 -19.92
N ARG A 120 0.04 -11.69 -18.88
CA ARG A 120 -0.13 -12.52 -17.68
C ARG A 120 -0.87 -11.80 -16.54
N ILE A 121 -1.15 -10.51 -16.65
CA ILE A 121 -1.87 -9.76 -15.64
C ILE A 121 -3.37 -10.09 -15.76
N SER A 122 -3.87 -10.94 -14.86
CA SER A 122 -5.27 -11.35 -14.86
C SER A 122 -6.21 -10.30 -14.26
N TYR A 123 -5.69 -9.42 -13.40
CA TYR A 123 -6.47 -8.38 -12.73
C TYR A 123 -5.60 -7.16 -12.44
N SER A 124 -6.19 -5.98 -12.64
CA SER A 124 -5.57 -4.70 -12.31
C SER A 124 -6.66 -3.74 -11.84
N ARG A 125 -6.39 -3.00 -10.76
CA ARG A 125 -7.27 -1.94 -10.29
C ARG A 125 -6.46 -0.83 -9.64
N GLN A 126 -6.83 0.40 -9.94
CA GLN A 126 -6.31 1.58 -9.25
C GLN A 126 -7.20 1.86 -8.02
N VAL A 127 -6.56 2.11 -6.88
CA VAL A 127 -7.25 2.60 -5.68
C VAL A 127 -7.57 4.08 -5.90
N LEU A 128 -8.85 4.42 -5.73
CA LEU A 128 -9.34 5.79 -5.89
C LEU A 128 -9.31 6.52 -4.54
N PRO A 129 -9.25 7.87 -4.55
CA PRO A 129 -9.44 8.66 -3.33
C PRO A 129 -10.76 8.31 -2.64
N LEU A 130 -10.76 8.38 -1.31
CA LEU A 130 -11.94 8.12 -0.50
C LEU A 130 -12.98 9.23 -0.64
N HIS A 131 -14.25 8.88 -0.44
CA HIS A 131 -15.30 9.88 -0.34
C HIS A 131 -15.26 10.59 1.02
N ASP A 132 -15.85 11.78 1.11
CA ASP A 132 -15.84 12.60 2.32
C ASP A 132 -16.50 11.88 3.51
N ASP A 133 -17.55 11.08 3.25
CA ASP A 133 -18.20 10.26 4.27
C ASP A 133 -17.26 9.18 4.85
N ASP A 134 -16.46 8.53 3.99
CA ASP A 134 -15.54 7.48 4.41
C ASP A 134 -14.33 8.06 5.14
N LEU A 135 -13.85 9.24 4.70
CA LEU A 135 -12.83 9.99 5.42
C LEU A 135 -13.33 10.44 6.79
N THR A 136 -14.57 10.91 6.89
CA THR A 136 -15.19 11.29 8.16
C THR A 136 -15.23 10.11 9.13
N LYS A 137 -15.72 8.95 8.66
CA LYS A 137 -15.72 7.71 9.46
C LYS A 137 -14.31 7.29 9.86
N PHE A 138 -13.33 7.44 8.97
CA PHE A 138 -11.94 7.17 9.28
C PHE A 138 -11.42 8.05 10.42
N VAL A 139 -11.62 9.36 10.36
CA VAL A 139 -11.18 10.29 11.41
C VAL A 139 -11.84 9.94 12.75
N VAL A 140 -13.15 9.69 12.76
CA VAL A 140 -13.88 9.30 13.97
C VAL A 140 -13.35 7.99 14.56
N THR A 141 -13.05 7.01 13.71
CA THR A 141 -12.51 5.70 14.14
C THR A 141 -11.10 5.84 14.72
N GLU A 142 -10.22 6.62 14.08
CA GLU A 142 -8.86 6.87 14.59
C GLU A 142 -8.88 7.63 15.92
N LEU A 143 -9.80 8.59 16.10
CA LEU A 143 -9.98 9.30 17.37
C LEU A 143 -10.49 8.35 18.47
N ALA A 144 -11.50 7.54 18.16
CA ALA A 144 -12.05 6.57 19.10
C ALA A 144 -10.98 5.55 19.55
N ALA A 145 -10.10 5.12 18.64
CA ALA A 145 -9.00 4.19 18.93
C ALA A 145 -8.01 4.73 19.97
N VAL A 146 -7.92 6.06 20.15
CA VAL A 146 -7.09 6.72 21.18
C VAL A 146 -7.91 7.26 22.35
N GLY A 147 -9.19 6.86 22.48
CA GLY A 147 -10.07 7.28 23.56
C GLY A 147 -10.62 8.71 23.43
N LEU A 148 -10.52 9.31 22.24
CA LEU A 148 -11.06 10.64 21.93
C LEU A 148 -12.44 10.54 21.29
N GLY A 149 -13.30 11.53 21.58
CA GLY A 149 -14.65 11.62 21.01
C GLY A 149 -14.66 12.25 19.62
N ALA A 150 -15.74 12.03 18.87
CA ALA A 150 -15.96 12.68 17.57
C ALA A 150 -16.00 14.22 17.67
N ASN A 151 -16.32 14.76 18.86
CA ASN A 151 -16.32 16.19 19.19
C ASN A 151 -14.92 16.79 19.41
N THR A 152 -13.85 16.02 19.19
CA THR A 152 -12.47 16.55 19.24
C THR A 152 -12.22 17.56 18.12
N PHE A 153 -12.93 17.44 17.00
CA PHE A 153 -12.97 18.47 15.96
C PHE A 153 -14.34 19.13 15.98
N ASP A 154 -14.38 20.45 15.83
CA ASP A 154 -15.63 21.11 15.45
C ASP A 154 -16.01 20.71 14.01
N GLU A 155 -17.31 20.79 13.70
CA GLU A 155 -17.82 20.34 12.40
C GLU A 155 -17.22 21.17 11.25
N ALA A 156 -17.00 22.47 11.46
CA ALA A 156 -16.44 23.36 10.45
C ALA A 156 -14.96 23.02 10.14
N ALA A 157 -14.17 22.67 11.13
CA ALA A 157 -12.78 22.27 11.05
C ALA A 157 -12.66 20.96 10.29
N LEU A 158 -13.54 19.99 10.62
CA LEU A 158 -13.57 18.72 9.90
C LEU A 158 -13.91 18.94 8.42
N GLN A 159 -14.88 19.79 8.10
CA GLN A 159 -15.21 20.15 6.71
C GLN A 159 -14.03 20.80 5.98
N VAL A 160 -13.26 21.67 6.65
CA VAL A 160 -12.04 22.26 6.08
C VAL A 160 -10.99 21.19 5.80
N VAL A 161 -10.79 20.24 6.72
CA VAL A 161 -9.88 19.11 6.53
C VAL A 161 -10.28 18.28 5.31
N LEU A 162 -11.54 17.86 5.21
CA LEU A 162 -12.04 17.01 4.13
C LEU A 162 -11.82 17.67 2.76
N ARG A 163 -12.16 18.96 2.65
CA ARG A 163 -11.97 19.74 1.42
C ARG A 163 -10.49 19.89 1.06
N ALA A 164 -9.62 20.09 2.05
CA ALA A 164 -8.20 20.28 1.83
C ALA A 164 -7.48 18.99 1.37
N VAL A 165 -7.96 17.81 1.78
CA VAL A 165 -7.24 16.54 1.58
C VAL A 165 -7.71 15.77 0.33
N GLN A 166 -8.86 16.13 -0.23
CA GLN A 166 -9.42 15.58 -1.48
C GLN A 166 -9.41 14.04 -1.54
N GLY A 167 -9.87 13.38 -0.47
CA GLY A 167 -9.94 11.91 -0.43
C GLY A 167 -8.62 11.19 -0.11
N ASN A 168 -7.51 11.91 0.08
CA ASN A 168 -6.23 11.30 0.42
C ASN A 168 -6.12 11.00 1.92
N LEU A 169 -6.10 9.70 2.26
CA LEU A 169 -6.05 9.22 3.64
C LEU A 169 -4.80 9.68 4.41
N ARG A 170 -3.63 9.67 3.75
CA ARG A 170 -2.35 10.07 4.37
C ARG A 170 -2.36 11.57 4.69
N LEU A 171 -2.86 12.38 3.75
CA LEU A 171 -3.00 13.82 3.95
C LEU A 171 -4.00 14.14 5.05
N CYS A 172 -5.14 13.45 5.05
CA CYS A 172 -6.15 13.58 6.11
C CYS A 172 -5.54 13.31 7.49
N ARG A 173 -4.86 12.17 7.66
CA ARG A 173 -4.21 11.83 8.91
C ARG A 173 -3.18 12.87 9.35
N ASN A 174 -2.33 13.32 8.42
CA ASN A 174 -1.28 14.30 8.73
C ASN A 174 -1.87 15.67 9.10
N LEU A 175 -2.89 16.13 8.37
CA LEU A 175 -3.53 17.41 8.63
C LEU A 175 -4.29 17.38 9.97
N CYS A 176 -5.04 16.31 10.25
CA CYS A 176 -5.68 16.12 11.55
C CYS A 176 -4.66 16.14 12.68
N TYR A 177 -3.55 15.41 12.54
CA TYR A 177 -2.49 15.38 13.55
C TYR A 177 -1.86 16.76 13.80
N ALA A 178 -1.51 17.49 12.74
CA ALA A 178 -0.96 18.83 12.84
C ALA A 178 -1.96 19.82 13.49
N SER A 179 -3.25 19.67 13.17
CA SER A 179 -4.32 20.50 13.75
C SER A 179 -4.53 20.21 15.24
N LEU A 180 -4.45 18.94 15.65
CA LEU A 180 -4.50 18.54 17.08
C LEU A 180 -3.30 19.10 17.87
N ILE A 181 -2.11 19.12 17.26
CA ILE A 181 -0.94 19.78 17.88
C ILE A 181 -1.21 21.27 18.07
N ALA A 182 -1.73 21.96 17.05
CA ALA A 182 -2.05 23.38 17.14
C ALA A 182 -3.10 23.68 18.24
N ALA A 183 -4.14 22.85 18.37
CA ALA A 183 -5.11 22.96 19.45
C ALA A 183 -4.49 22.76 20.84
N CYS A 184 -3.57 21.81 20.97
CA CYS A 184 -2.84 21.56 22.22
C CYS A 184 -1.97 22.76 22.61
N LEU A 185 -1.29 23.39 21.66
CA LEU A 185 -0.49 24.60 21.89
C LEU A 185 -1.35 25.79 22.33
N ASP A 186 -2.59 25.90 21.83
CA ASP A 186 -3.57 26.89 22.26
C ASP A 186 -4.33 26.49 23.55
N HIS A 187 -3.95 25.38 24.18
CA HIS A 187 -4.57 24.82 25.39
C HIS A 187 -6.08 24.52 25.22
N GLN A 188 -6.51 24.25 23.99
CA GLN A 188 -7.89 23.91 23.64
C GLN A 188 -8.10 22.40 23.56
N ARG A 189 -9.27 21.94 24.01
CA ARG A 189 -9.68 20.52 23.88
C ARG A 189 -10.37 20.22 22.56
N ILE A 190 -10.86 21.25 21.87
CA ILE A 190 -11.58 21.14 20.60
C ILE A 190 -10.73 21.80 19.51
N CYS A 191 -10.50 21.07 18.43
CA CYS A 191 -9.83 21.57 17.24
C CYS A 191 -10.82 22.36 16.39
N THR A 192 -10.55 23.65 16.22
CA THR A 192 -11.37 24.57 15.43
C THR A 192 -10.72 24.88 14.08
N VAL A 193 -11.44 25.61 13.23
CA VAL A 193 -10.97 26.03 11.91
C VAL A 193 -9.64 26.81 11.98
N SER A 194 -9.41 27.61 13.03
CA SER A 194 -8.15 28.35 13.19
C SER A 194 -6.95 27.42 13.33
N HIS A 195 -7.09 26.32 14.08
CA HIS A 195 -6.03 25.31 14.25
C HIS A 195 -5.73 24.58 12.94
N VAL A 196 -6.77 24.26 12.16
CA VAL A 196 -6.60 23.64 10.83
C VAL A 196 -5.89 24.62 9.88
N ASN A 197 -6.31 25.88 9.85
CA ASN A 197 -5.67 26.90 9.01
C ASN A 197 -4.19 27.11 9.41
N ALA A 198 -3.88 27.09 10.70
CA ALA A 198 -2.50 27.16 11.17
C ALA A 198 -1.67 25.97 10.66
N ALA A 199 -2.24 24.76 10.63
CA ALA A 199 -1.60 23.58 10.05
C ALA A 199 -1.42 23.71 8.53
N LEU A 200 -2.41 24.24 7.80
CA LEU A 200 -2.33 24.47 6.35
C LEU A 200 -1.26 25.50 5.96
N LEU A 201 -0.92 26.44 6.85
CA LEU A 201 0.13 27.43 6.61
C LEU A 201 1.55 26.86 6.72
N GLN A 202 1.72 25.67 7.30
CA GLN A 202 3.04 25.08 7.50
C GLN A 202 3.73 24.80 6.16
N PRO A 203 5.05 25.03 6.03
CA PRO A 203 5.75 24.97 4.74
C PRO A 203 5.62 23.64 4.02
N HIS A 204 5.60 22.53 4.76
CA HIS A 204 5.42 21.21 4.18
C HIS A 204 4.01 21.02 3.64
N TRP A 205 2.97 21.67 4.17
CA TRP A 205 1.63 21.59 3.59
C TRP A 205 1.51 22.33 2.25
N ARG A 206 2.21 23.47 2.11
CA ARG A 206 2.23 24.25 0.85
C ARG A 206 2.78 23.48 -0.35
N SER A 207 3.64 22.50 -0.14
CA SER A 207 4.11 21.62 -1.22
C SER A 207 3.14 20.48 -1.56
N HIS A 208 2.12 20.21 -0.74
CA HIS A 208 1.13 19.16 -1.00
C HIS A 208 0.14 19.48 -2.11
N ASP A 209 -0.06 20.76 -2.47
CA ASP A 209 -0.80 21.13 -3.69
C ASP A 209 -0.16 20.52 -4.95
N ALA A 210 1.16 20.29 -4.95
CA ALA A 210 1.85 19.57 -6.02
C ALA A 210 1.58 18.05 -5.99
N LEU A 211 1.35 17.48 -4.80
CA LEU A 211 1.04 16.05 -4.62
C LEU A 211 -0.43 15.74 -4.96
N LEU A 212 -1.35 16.67 -4.70
CA LEU A 212 -2.75 16.56 -5.14
C LEU A 212 -2.86 16.56 -6.67
N LYS A 213 -2.04 17.37 -7.37
CA LYS A 213 -1.97 17.40 -8.85
C LYS A 213 -1.46 16.10 -9.49
N GLN A 214 -0.73 15.26 -8.74
CA GLN A 214 -0.26 13.96 -9.22
C GLN A 214 -1.34 12.87 -9.13
N GLN A 215 -2.46 13.12 -8.44
CA GLN A 215 -3.59 12.20 -8.45
C GLN A 215 -4.37 12.35 -9.76
N VAL A 216 -4.30 11.31 -10.59
CA VAL A 216 -4.89 11.25 -11.93
C VAL A 216 -6.40 11.46 -11.88
N LYS A 217 -6.91 12.37 -12.73
CA LYS A 217 -8.35 12.55 -13.00
C LYS A 217 -8.99 11.19 -13.34
N PRO A 218 -10.17 10.86 -12.80
CA PRO A 218 -10.87 9.65 -13.20
C PRO A 218 -11.18 9.71 -14.70
N GLN A 219 -10.50 8.88 -15.50
CA GLN A 219 -10.98 8.58 -16.85
C GLN A 219 -12.26 7.76 -16.68
N ARG A 220 -13.41 8.38 -16.97
CA ARG A 220 -14.66 7.66 -17.18
C ARG A 220 -14.41 6.65 -18.29
N VAL A 221 -14.43 5.36 -17.96
CA VAL A 221 -14.53 4.30 -18.95
C VAL A 221 -15.95 4.41 -19.54
N PRO A 222 -16.13 4.63 -20.85
CA PRO A 222 -17.46 4.52 -21.43
C PRO A 222 -17.90 3.06 -21.32
N SER A 223 -19.10 2.89 -20.78
CA SER A 223 -19.85 1.64 -20.65
C SER A 223 -19.99 0.88 -21.97
#